data_AF-A0A9D6V6N2-F1
#
_entry.id   AF-A0A9D6V6N2-F1
#
_cell.length_a   1.000
_cell.length_b   1.000
_cell.length_c   1.000
_cell.angle_alpha   90.00
_cell.angle_beta   90.00
_cell.angle_gamma   90.00
#
_symmetry.space_group_name_H-M   'P 1'
#
loop_
_entity.id
_entity.type
_entity.pdbx_description
1 polymer ?
#
loop_
_entity_poly.entity_id
_entity_poly.type
_entity_poly.pdbx_seq_one_letter_code
_entity_poly.pdbx_strand_id
1 'polypeptide(L)'
;MPEFKSLLLGLVFALGIFSVKSGCGISYLVSRRPSFLGKATAFGLVTATYFLLFVGSWHICKTVDLVSHFNRLKSLFESGMVLHVLMAGGTLLWAISLLKDTEDSRLKSYGWIALVVPCPVCTSAIFFITGFLVAFFPGDSFPVVLGAYAVYLVTTLLTMAVLALSLRLTDTTPERVLGLAMLFVSAYFFLSVLLAPHFGELERVYRVARHGSKESIGNASEAMTVGMILVLSFVTGFVLKRTRGRR
;
A
#
# COMPACT_ATOMS: atom_id res chain seq x y z
N MET A 1 -13.19 -17.65 -15.60
CA MET A 1 -11.77 -17.30 -15.36
C MET A 1 -11.64 -16.55 -14.03
N PRO A 2 -11.69 -17.26 -12.89
CA PRO A 2 -11.59 -16.65 -11.56
C PRO A 2 -10.17 -16.10 -11.25
N GLU A 3 -9.13 -16.73 -11.80
CA GLU A 3 -7.72 -16.37 -11.54
C GLU A 3 -7.35 -14.97 -12.07
N PHE A 4 -7.83 -14.60 -13.27
CA PHE A 4 -7.60 -13.29 -13.85
C PHE A 4 -8.18 -12.15 -13.00
N LYS A 5 -9.39 -12.36 -12.46
CA LYS A 5 -10.05 -11.35 -11.60
C LYS A 5 -9.28 -11.15 -10.29
N SER A 6 -8.81 -12.24 -9.68
CA SER A 6 -8.00 -12.17 -8.46
C SER A 6 -6.66 -11.47 -8.69
N LEU A 7 -6.02 -11.71 -9.84
CA LEU A 7 -4.74 -11.10 -10.20
C LEU A 7 -4.91 -9.59 -10.47
N LEU A 8 -5.94 -9.21 -11.23
CA LEU A 8 -6.30 -7.81 -11.45
C LEU A 8 -6.65 -7.10 -10.14
N LEU A 9 -7.37 -7.77 -9.24
CA LEU A 9 -7.71 -7.22 -7.92
C LEU A 9 -6.44 -6.98 -7.08
N GLY A 10 -5.50 -7.92 -7.07
CA GLY A 10 -4.21 -7.75 -6.41
C GLY A 10 -3.39 -6.59 -7.00
N LEU A 11 -3.44 -6.42 -8.33
CA LEU A 11 -2.80 -5.32 -9.06
C LEU A 11 -3.35 -3.96 -8.62
N VAL A 12 -4.69 -3.82 -8.63
CA VAL A 12 -5.39 -2.60 -8.23
C VAL A 12 -5.16 -2.30 -6.75
N PHE A 13 -5.15 -3.33 -5.91
CA PHE A 13 -4.88 -3.17 -4.48
C PHE A 13 -3.45 -2.67 -4.22
N ALA A 14 -2.45 -3.28 -4.87
CA ALA A 14 -1.06 -2.83 -4.78
C ALA A 14 -0.90 -1.37 -5.25
N LEU A 15 -1.44 -1.03 -6.43
CA LEU A 15 -1.47 0.34 -6.94
C LEU A 15 -2.16 1.30 -5.96
N GLY A 16 -3.30 0.89 -5.39
CA GLY A 16 -4.08 1.70 -4.46
C GLY A 16 -3.27 2.08 -3.22
N ILE A 17 -2.60 1.11 -2.59
CA ILE A 17 -1.77 1.37 -1.40
C ILE A 17 -0.62 2.33 -1.71
N PHE A 18 0.03 2.15 -2.87
CA PHE A 18 1.10 3.05 -3.28
C PHE A 18 0.58 4.48 -3.50
N SER A 19 -0.60 4.61 -4.12
CA SER A 19 -1.25 5.88 -4.38
C SER A 19 -1.72 6.59 -3.11
N VAL A 20 -2.16 5.83 -2.11
CA VAL A 20 -2.49 6.37 -0.79
C VAL A 20 -1.24 6.90 -0.11
N LYS A 21 -0.13 6.12 -0.12
CA LYS A 21 1.15 6.56 0.45
C LYS A 21 1.64 7.85 -0.22
N SER A 22 1.72 7.88 -1.55
CA SER A 22 2.20 9.07 -2.28
C SER A 22 1.24 10.25 -2.09
N GLY A 23 -0.08 10.01 -2.11
CA GLY A 23 -1.12 11.01 -1.86
C GLY A 23 -0.99 11.69 -0.50
N CYS A 24 -0.67 10.94 0.57
CA CYS A 24 -0.40 11.51 1.89
C CYS A 24 0.82 12.45 1.87
N GLY A 25 1.92 12.04 1.22
CA GLY A 25 3.13 12.86 1.10
C GLY A 25 2.92 14.13 0.26
N ILE A 26 2.22 14.01 -0.86
CA ILE A 26 1.89 15.14 -1.74
C ILE A 26 0.93 16.10 -1.04
N SER A 27 -0.08 15.60 -0.32
CA SER A 27 -1.02 16.44 0.43
C SER A 27 -0.29 17.33 1.45
N TYR A 28 0.69 16.77 2.18
CA TYR A 28 1.53 17.55 3.08
C TYR A 28 2.37 18.60 2.34
N LEU A 29 3.03 18.20 1.25
CA LEU A 29 3.87 19.10 0.43
C LEU A 29 3.06 20.29 -0.13
N VAL A 30 1.85 20.03 -0.60
CA VAL A 30 0.92 21.04 -1.13
C VAL A 30 0.39 21.95 -0.01
N SER A 31 0.12 21.40 1.18
CA SER A 31 -0.39 22.16 2.33
C SER A 31 0.62 23.17 2.86
N ARG A 32 1.92 22.92 2.68
CA ARG A 32 3.01 23.82 3.09
C ARG A 32 3.30 24.96 2.11
N ARG A 33 2.77 24.94 0.89
CA ARG A 33 3.04 25.96 -0.13
C ARG A 33 1.93 27.03 -0.12
N PRO A 34 2.25 28.33 0.00
CA PRO A 34 1.23 29.38 0.05
C PRO A 34 0.63 29.70 -1.34
N SER A 35 1.45 29.65 -2.39
CA SER A 35 1.03 29.98 -3.77
C SER A 35 0.38 28.79 -4.48
N PHE A 36 -0.72 29.03 -5.18
CA PHE A 36 -1.38 28.06 -6.06
C PHE A 36 -0.42 27.51 -7.13
N LEU A 37 0.43 28.36 -7.71
CA LEU A 37 1.43 27.94 -8.69
C LEU A 37 2.47 27.01 -8.05
N GLY A 38 2.86 27.27 -6.80
CA GLY A 38 3.74 26.40 -6.02
C GLY A 38 3.13 25.03 -5.71
N LYS A 39 1.81 24.98 -5.51
CA LYS A 39 1.06 23.73 -5.33
C LYS A 39 0.98 22.92 -6.63
N ALA A 40 0.62 23.59 -7.73
CA ALA A 40 0.49 22.98 -9.05
C ALA A 40 1.83 22.43 -9.56
N THR A 41 2.93 23.18 -9.37
CA THR A 41 4.28 22.73 -9.75
C THR A 41 4.76 21.54 -8.93
N ALA A 42 4.56 21.54 -7.61
CA ALA A 42 4.92 20.40 -6.76
C ALA A 42 4.13 19.13 -7.13
N PHE A 43 2.81 19.27 -7.31
CA PHE A 43 1.96 18.17 -7.75
C PHE A 43 2.38 17.66 -9.14
N GLY A 44 2.56 18.58 -10.10
CA GLY A 44 2.95 18.29 -11.47
C GLY A 44 4.31 17.58 -11.57
N LEU A 45 5.29 17.96 -10.76
CA LEU A 45 6.61 17.33 -10.76
C LEU A 45 6.54 15.89 -10.24
N VAL A 46 5.78 15.65 -9.17
CA VAL A 46 5.59 14.29 -8.64
C VAL A 46 4.82 13.43 -9.62
N THR A 47 3.69 13.90 -10.15
CA THR A 47 2.91 13.13 -11.13
C THR A 47 3.69 12.87 -12.40
N ALA A 48 4.46 13.83 -12.91
CA ALA A 48 5.36 13.63 -14.04
C ALA A 48 6.42 12.56 -13.76
N THR A 49 6.99 12.52 -12.55
CA THR A 49 7.95 11.48 -12.16
C THR A 49 7.31 10.09 -12.22
N TYR A 50 6.10 9.92 -11.67
CA TYR A 50 5.38 8.66 -11.75
C TYR A 50 4.97 8.32 -13.18
N PHE A 51 4.53 9.30 -13.98
CA PHE A 51 4.21 9.09 -15.39
C PHE A 51 5.43 8.55 -16.16
N LEU A 52 6.60 9.15 -15.96
CA LEU A 52 7.86 8.67 -16.56
C LEU A 52 8.20 7.26 -16.09
N LEU A 53 7.92 6.89 -14.84
CA LEU A 53 8.12 5.52 -14.36
C LEU A 53 7.20 4.52 -15.05
N PHE A 54 5.92 4.83 -15.24
CA PHE A 54 4.97 3.96 -15.94
C PHE A 54 5.33 3.82 -17.43
N VAL A 55 5.58 4.93 -18.12
CA VAL A 55 5.94 4.93 -19.54
C VAL A 55 7.31 4.29 -19.77
N GLY A 56 8.29 4.60 -18.92
CA GLY A 56 9.61 3.98 -18.95
C GLY A 56 9.55 2.47 -18.74
N SER A 57 8.75 2.03 -17.76
CA SER A 57 8.49 0.59 -17.53
C SER A 57 7.85 -0.06 -18.75
N TRP A 58 6.88 0.59 -19.39
CA TRP A 58 6.24 0.07 -20.61
C TRP A 58 7.24 -0.07 -21.75
N HIS A 59 8.07 0.95 -21.97
CA HIS A 59 9.09 0.92 -23.02
C HIS A 59 10.10 -0.22 -22.80
N ILE A 60 10.55 -0.42 -21.55
CA ILE A 60 11.46 -1.51 -21.20
C ILE A 60 10.75 -2.87 -21.39
N CYS A 61 9.53 -3.03 -20.89
CA CYS A 61 8.77 -4.30 -21.01
C CYS A 61 8.43 -4.67 -22.46
N LYS A 62 8.32 -3.68 -23.36
CA LYS A 62 8.10 -3.93 -24.80
C LYS A 62 9.38 -4.38 -25.51
N THR A 63 10.54 -3.90 -25.06
CA THR A 63 11.83 -4.12 -25.73
C THR A 63 12.62 -5.29 -25.15
N VAL A 64 12.41 -5.59 -23.87
CA VAL A 64 13.10 -6.65 -23.14
C VAL A 64 12.10 -7.74 -22.82
N ASP A 65 12.39 -8.96 -23.28
CA ASP A 65 11.59 -10.13 -22.96
C ASP A 65 11.75 -10.48 -21.47
N LEU A 66 10.77 -10.08 -20.66
CA LEU A 66 10.77 -10.19 -19.19
C LEU A 66 11.04 -11.61 -18.71
N VAL A 67 10.61 -12.61 -19.50
CA VAL A 67 10.73 -14.04 -19.16
C VAL A 67 12.19 -14.47 -19.14
N SER A 68 13.02 -13.94 -20.05
CA SER A 68 14.45 -14.27 -20.14
C SER A 68 15.30 -13.72 -18.98
N HIS A 69 14.82 -12.66 -18.31
CA HIS A 69 15.55 -11.95 -17.25
C HIS A 69 14.98 -12.20 -15.84
N PHE A 70 13.99 -13.08 -15.71
CA PHE A 70 13.31 -13.37 -14.44
C PHE A 70 14.27 -13.77 -13.30
N ASN A 71 15.34 -14.51 -13.61
CA ASN A 71 16.34 -14.89 -12.60
C ASN A 71 17.14 -13.71 -12.03
N ARG A 72 17.44 -12.67 -12.84
CA ARG A 72 18.09 -11.44 -12.35
C ARG A 72 17.12 -10.58 -11.55
N LEU A 73 15.85 -10.54 -11.97
CA LEU A 73 14.76 -9.88 -11.23
C LEU A 73 14.55 -10.52 -9.85
N LYS A 74 14.68 -11.85 -9.72
CA LYS A 74 14.58 -12.57 -8.44
C LYS A 74 15.58 -12.07 -7.39
N SER A 75 16.84 -11.88 -7.78
CA SER A 75 17.88 -11.34 -6.87
C SER A 75 17.59 -9.89 -6.47
N LEU A 76 17.10 -9.08 -7.42
CA LEU A 76 16.66 -7.71 -7.13
C LEU A 76 15.52 -7.70 -6.09
N PHE A 77 14.57 -8.63 -6.18
CA PHE A 77 13.47 -8.73 -5.22
C PHE A 77 13.89 -9.17 -3.83
N GLU A 78 14.83 -10.11 -3.73
CA GLU A 78 15.35 -10.57 -2.46
C GLU A 78 16.02 -9.40 -1.71
N SER A 79 16.76 -8.56 -2.43
CA SER A 79 17.29 -7.29 -1.89
C SER A 79 16.21 -6.24 -1.62
N GLY A 80 15.12 -6.25 -2.40
CA GLY A 80 14.00 -5.33 -2.29
C GLY A 80 13.23 -5.48 -0.97
N MET A 81 13.06 -6.72 -0.48
CA MET A 81 12.37 -6.97 0.79
C MET A 81 13.14 -6.40 1.99
N VAL A 82 14.48 -6.50 1.99
CA VAL A 82 15.32 -5.87 3.03
C VAL A 82 15.17 -4.35 2.99
N LEU A 83 15.25 -3.74 1.80
CA LEU A 83 15.04 -2.29 1.63
C LEU A 83 13.63 -1.85 2.04
N HIS A 84 12.62 -2.70 1.83
CA HIS A 84 11.25 -2.45 2.26
C HIS A 84 11.12 -2.38 3.78
N VAL A 85 11.71 -3.36 4.47
CA VAL A 85 11.69 -3.44 5.95
C VAL A 85 12.45 -2.26 6.55
N LEU A 86 13.62 -1.91 5.98
CA LEU A 86 14.38 -0.73 6.42
C LEU A 86 13.59 0.56 6.23
N MET A 87 12.96 0.74 5.07
CA MET A 87 12.12 1.90 4.81
C MET A 87 10.90 1.95 5.73
N ALA A 88 10.19 0.82 5.92
CA ALA A 88 9.03 0.73 6.80
C ALA A 88 9.39 1.00 8.27
N GLY A 89 10.54 0.50 8.72
CA GLY A 89 11.11 0.81 10.03
C GLY A 89 11.46 2.29 10.17
N GLY A 90 12.11 2.87 9.16
CA GLY A 90 12.43 4.30 9.13
C GLY A 90 11.17 5.18 9.17
N THR A 91 10.14 4.85 8.39
CA THR A 91 8.86 5.59 8.41
C THR A 91 8.12 5.41 9.73
N LEU A 92 8.23 4.25 10.38
CA LEU A 92 7.64 4.00 11.70
C LEU A 92 8.33 4.82 12.79
N LEU A 93 9.67 4.79 12.84
CA LEU A 93 10.46 5.57 13.80
C LEU A 93 10.19 7.06 13.64
N TRP A 94 10.11 7.53 12.38
CA TRP A 94 9.81 8.93 12.10
C TRP A 94 8.38 9.30 12.46
N ALA A 95 7.42 8.42 12.22
CA ALA A 95 6.03 8.62 12.66
C ALA A 95 5.94 8.77 14.18
N ILE A 96 6.62 7.89 14.93
CA ILE A 96 6.64 7.96 16.41
C ILE A 96 7.29 9.27 16.87
N SER A 97 8.42 9.65 16.27
CA SER A 97 9.08 10.93 16.58
C SER A 97 8.16 12.13 16.32
N LEU A 98 7.45 12.14 15.19
CA LEU A 98 6.55 13.23 14.81
C LEU A 98 5.28 13.30 15.69
N LEU A 99 4.85 12.18 16.27
CA LEU A 99 3.72 12.11 17.19
C LEU A 99 4.10 12.45 18.65
N LYS A 100 5.39 12.36 19.01
CA LYS A 100 5.88 12.53 20.38
C LYS A 100 6.35 13.95 20.69
N ASP A 101 6.78 14.70 19.69
CA ASP A 101 7.21 16.09 19.86
C ASP A 101 6.01 17.05 19.88
N THR A 102 5.79 17.72 21.01
CA THR A 102 4.55 18.47 21.25
C THR A 102 4.60 19.92 20.79
N GLU A 103 5.72 20.65 20.79
CA GLU A 103 5.65 22.09 20.45
C GLU A 103 6.89 22.76 19.85
N ASP A 104 8.13 22.43 20.25
CA ASP A 104 9.29 23.25 19.91
C ASP A 104 10.19 22.77 18.74
N SER A 105 10.03 21.53 18.26
CA SER A 105 10.85 20.97 17.16
C SER A 105 10.11 20.97 15.80
N ARG A 106 9.05 21.77 15.63
CA ARG A 106 8.24 21.91 14.39
C ARG A 106 8.99 22.51 13.19
N LEU A 107 10.33 22.50 13.22
CA LEU A 107 11.19 22.73 12.08
C LEU A 107 10.84 21.70 11.00
N LYS A 108 10.62 22.21 9.77
CA LYS A 108 10.33 21.49 8.51
C LYS A 108 10.52 19.97 8.63
N SER A 109 9.45 19.24 8.92
CA SER A 109 9.49 17.78 8.88
C SER A 109 9.74 17.34 7.44
N TYR A 110 10.91 16.75 7.17
CA TYR A 110 11.28 16.17 5.89
C TYR A 110 10.60 14.82 5.63
N GLY A 111 9.70 14.38 6.53
CA GLY A 111 9.02 13.08 6.49
C GLY A 111 8.26 12.83 5.20
N TRP A 112 7.79 13.90 4.54
CA TRP A 112 7.11 13.83 3.24
C TRP A 112 7.97 13.20 2.14
N ILE A 113 9.30 13.31 2.20
CA ILE A 113 10.20 12.75 1.18
C ILE A 113 10.07 11.22 1.17
N ALA A 114 10.01 10.58 2.34
CA ALA A 114 9.87 9.12 2.44
C ALA A 114 8.52 8.59 1.93
N LEU A 115 7.53 9.47 1.75
CA LEU A 115 6.19 9.14 1.25
C LEU A 115 6.06 9.40 -0.25
N VAL A 116 6.72 10.45 -0.75
CA VAL A 116 6.66 10.86 -2.15
C VAL A 116 7.67 10.12 -3.01
N VAL A 117 8.87 9.84 -2.48
CA VAL A 117 9.93 9.19 -3.27
C VAL A 117 9.56 7.72 -3.50
N PRO A 118 9.55 7.25 -4.76
CA PRO A 118 9.27 5.85 -5.06
C PRO A 118 10.37 4.99 -4.45
N CYS A 119 9.95 4.09 -3.59
CA CYS A 119 10.85 3.11 -2.99
C CYS A 119 11.27 2.06 -4.04
N PRO A 120 12.43 1.40 -3.92
CA PRO A 120 12.86 0.37 -4.86
C PRO A 120 11.80 -0.73 -5.09
N VAL A 121 11.08 -1.10 -4.03
CA VAL A 121 9.95 -2.04 -4.10
C VAL A 121 8.79 -1.47 -4.90
N CYS A 122 8.45 -0.21 -4.71
CA CYS A 122 7.38 0.49 -5.40
C CYS A 122 7.67 0.53 -6.91
N THR A 123 8.91 0.85 -7.28
CA THR A 123 9.40 0.82 -8.66
C THR A 123 9.31 -0.58 -9.24
N SER A 124 9.76 -1.61 -8.51
CA SER A 124 9.62 -3.00 -8.97
C SER A 124 8.15 -3.37 -9.16
N ALA A 125 7.26 -3.03 -8.24
CA ALA A 125 5.84 -3.35 -8.36
C ALA A 125 5.22 -2.67 -9.60
N ILE A 126 5.49 -1.39 -9.86
CA ILE A 126 5.05 -0.68 -11.07
C ILE A 126 5.59 -1.39 -12.33
N PHE A 127 6.85 -1.81 -12.30
CA PHE A 127 7.47 -2.54 -13.40
C PHE A 127 6.76 -3.87 -13.68
N PHE A 128 6.47 -4.66 -12.64
CA PHE A 128 5.74 -5.93 -12.77
C PHE A 128 4.30 -5.72 -13.23
N ILE A 129 3.61 -4.74 -12.65
CA ILE A 129 2.26 -4.37 -13.06
C ILE A 129 2.26 -4.06 -14.55
N THR A 130 3.21 -3.25 -15.00
CA THR A 130 3.36 -2.87 -16.41
C THR A 130 3.71 -4.08 -17.29
N GLY A 131 4.64 -4.93 -16.86
CA GLY A 131 5.01 -6.16 -17.57
C GLY A 131 3.84 -7.14 -17.72
N PHE A 132 3.04 -7.32 -16.67
CA PHE A 132 1.82 -8.11 -16.73
C PHE A 132 0.81 -7.51 -17.71
N LEU A 133 0.54 -6.20 -17.64
CA LEU A 133 -0.41 -5.55 -18.54
C LEU A 133 0.03 -5.65 -20.02
N VAL A 134 1.33 -5.51 -20.30
CA VAL A 134 1.89 -5.68 -21.66
C VAL A 134 1.72 -7.13 -22.14
N ALA A 135 1.99 -8.11 -21.28
CA ALA A 135 1.88 -9.53 -21.63
C ALA A 135 0.42 -9.98 -21.87
N PHE A 136 -0.54 -9.45 -21.11
CA PHE A 136 -1.96 -9.77 -21.25
C PHE A 136 -2.66 -9.01 -22.38
N PHE A 137 -2.20 -7.79 -22.70
CA PHE A 137 -2.78 -6.93 -23.75
C PHE A 137 -1.73 -6.51 -24.78
N PRO A 138 -1.19 -7.44 -25.58
CA PRO A 138 -0.10 -7.14 -26.51
C PRO A 138 -0.48 -6.12 -27.60
N GLY A 139 -1.74 -6.12 -28.05
CA GLY A 139 -2.25 -5.15 -29.05
C GLY A 139 -2.50 -3.75 -28.51
N ASP A 140 -2.92 -3.64 -27.24
CA ASP A 140 -3.37 -2.39 -26.60
C ASP A 140 -2.57 -2.06 -25.33
N SER A 141 -1.30 -2.45 -25.28
CA SER A 141 -0.49 -2.35 -24.07
C SER A 141 -0.32 -0.91 -23.56
N PHE A 142 -0.20 0.06 -24.45
CA PHE A 142 -0.02 1.47 -24.09
C PHE A 142 -1.25 2.07 -23.37
N PRO A 143 -2.48 2.02 -23.92
CA PRO A 143 -3.66 2.56 -23.24
C PRO A 143 -3.97 1.83 -21.92
N VAL A 144 -3.66 0.54 -21.81
CA VAL A 144 -3.88 -0.21 -20.56
C VAL A 144 -2.91 0.23 -19.46
N VAL A 145 -1.63 0.45 -19.78
CA VAL A 145 -0.65 1.01 -18.83
C VAL A 145 -1.02 2.45 -18.45
N LEU A 146 -1.48 3.25 -19.41
CA LEU A 146 -1.98 4.59 -19.14
C LEU A 146 -3.23 4.55 -18.23
N GLY A 147 -4.10 3.56 -18.39
CA GLY A 147 -5.21 3.28 -17.49
C GLY A 147 -4.75 2.97 -16.06
N ALA A 148 -3.70 2.16 -15.89
CA ALA A 148 -3.11 1.90 -14.57
C ALA A 148 -2.54 3.19 -13.93
N TYR A 149 -1.87 4.03 -14.72
CA TYR A 149 -1.44 5.36 -14.27
C TYR A 149 -2.63 6.27 -13.92
N ALA A 150 -3.72 6.22 -14.68
CA ALA A 150 -4.93 6.98 -14.39
C ALA A 150 -5.57 6.54 -13.06
N VAL A 151 -5.63 5.23 -12.78
CA VAL A 151 -6.08 4.70 -11.49
C VAL A 151 -5.19 5.22 -10.35
N TYR A 152 -3.87 5.20 -10.52
CA TYR A 152 -2.93 5.79 -9.57
C TYR A 152 -3.22 7.27 -9.32
N LEU A 153 -3.43 8.05 -10.38
CA LEU A 153 -3.68 9.48 -10.28
C LEU A 153 -5.01 9.79 -9.60
N VAL A 154 -6.09 9.08 -9.97
CA VAL A 154 -7.42 9.24 -9.35
C VAL A 154 -7.39 8.92 -7.86
N THR A 155 -6.75 7.80 -7.48
CA THR A 155 -6.64 7.41 -6.06
C THR A 155 -5.74 8.35 -5.26
N THR A 156 -4.68 8.89 -5.87
CA THR A 156 -3.84 9.94 -5.27
C THR A 156 -4.65 11.22 -5.03
N LEU A 157 -5.41 11.68 -6.02
CA LEU A 157 -6.27 12.85 -5.89
C LEU A 157 -7.36 12.64 -4.85
N LEU A 158 -7.99 11.46 -4.83
CA LEU A 158 -8.99 11.10 -3.82
C LEU A 158 -8.38 11.15 -2.42
N THR A 159 -7.19 10.59 -2.23
CA THR A 159 -6.48 10.64 -0.95
C THR A 159 -6.19 12.07 -0.54
N MET A 160 -5.70 12.91 -1.45
CA MET A 160 -5.47 14.34 -1.19
C MET A 160 -6.77 15.06 -0.80
N ALA A 161 -7.87 14.81 -1.49
CA ALA A 161 -9.17 15.41 -1.23
C ALA A 161 -9.71 15.01 0.15
N VAL A 162 -9.62 13.72 0.51
CA VAL A 162 -10.00 13.21 1.84
C VAL A 162 -9.17 13.88 2.92
N LEU A 163 -7.85 13.95 2.78
CA LEU A 163 -6.98 14.59 3.78
C LEU A 163 -7.23 16.10 3.89
N ALA A 164 -7.41 16.79 2.77
CA ALA A 164 -7.76 18.21 2.76
C ALA A 164 -9.10 18.48 3.46
N LEU A 165 -10.09 17.60 3.25
CA LEU A 165 -11.38 17.66 3.93
C LEU A 165 -11.23 17.38 5.43
N SER A 166 -10.49 16.34 5.82
CA SER A 166 -10.22 16.01 7.23
C SER A 166 -9.52 17.14 7.97
N LEU A 167 -8.56 17.82 7.33
CA LEU A 167 -7.87 18.97 7.92
C LEU A 167 -8.83 20.14 8.16
N ARG A 168 -9.74 20.41 7.21
CA ARG A 168 -10.77 21.46 7.35
C ARG A 168 -11.78 21.16 8.45
N LEU A 169 -12.08 19.88 8.69
CA LEU A 169 -13.10 19.46 9.65
C LEU A 169 -12.57 19.30 11.09
N THR A 170 -11.26 19.04 11.26
CA THR A 170 -10.73 18.55 12.56
C THR A 170 -9.80 19.55 13.26
N ASP A 171 -9.55 20.74 12.73
CA ASP A 171 -8.59 21.74 13.27
C ASP A 171 -7.23 21.12 13.69
N THR A 172 -6.85 20.03 13.01
CA THR A 172 -5.62 19.30 13.29
C THR A 172 -4.47 19.85 12.48
N THR A 173 -3.27 19.80 13.04
CA THR A 173 -2.07 20.21 12.33
C THR A 173 -1.74 19.21 11.21
N PRO A 174 -1.28 19.69 10.03
CA PRO A 174 -0.83 18.83 8.93
C PRO A 174 0.24 17.81 9.34
N GLU A 175 1.09 18.14 10.30
CA GLU A 175 2.12 17.27 10.87
C GLU A 175 1.52 16.05 11.58
N ARG A 176 0.45 16.26 12.36
CA ARG A 176 -0.20 15.17 13.10
C ARG A 176 -0.90 14.20 12.15
N VAL A 177 -1.55 14.73 11.11
CA VAL A 177 -2.17 13.92 10.06
C VAL A 177 -1.12 13.15 9.26
N LEU A 178 0.00 13.80 8.91
CA LEU A 178 1.13 13.13 8.25
C LEU A 178 1.70 12.00 9.13
N GLY A 179 1.94 12.26 10.41
CA GLY A 179 2.48 11.26 11.33
C GLY A 179 1.55 10.05 11.51
N LEU A 180 0.23 10.28 11.61
CA LEU A 180 -0.76 9.20 11.66
C LEU A 180 -0.79 8.39 10.36
N ALA A 181 -0.73 9.06 9.21
CA ALA A 181 -0.65 8.39 7.92
C ALA A 181 0.63 7.55 7.79
N MET A 182 1.77 8.09 8.21
CA MET A 182 3.05 7.37 8.24
C MET A 182 3.00 6.15 9.14
N LEU A 183 2.38 6.26 10.32
CA LEU A 183 2.21 5.16 11.26
C LEU A 183 1.34 4.04 10.65
N PHE A 184 0.19 4.40 10.08
CA PHE A 184 -0.73 3.43 9.47
C PHE A 184 -0.10 2.71 8.27
N VAL A 185 0.56 3.47 7.38
CA VAL A 185 1.26 2.91 6.22
C VAL A 185 2.41 1.99 6.66
N SER A 186 3.17 2.37 7.69
CA SER A 186 4.26 1.52 8.20
C SER A 186 3.74 0.24 8.84
N ALA A 187 2.69 0.32 9.66
CA ALA A 187 2.05 -0.84 10.26
C ALA A 187 1.48 -1.79 9.19
N TYR A 188 0.84 -1.23 8.16
CA TYR A 188 0.36 -1.99 7.01
C TYR A 188 1.50 -2.75 6.30
N PHE A 189 2.63 -2.09 6.05
CA PHE A 189 3.77 -2.74 5.39
C PHE A 189 4.41 -3.83 6.25
N PHE A 190 4.58 -3.58 7.55
CA PHE A 190 5.06 -4.63 8.47
C PHE A 190 4.13 -5.83 8.48
N LEU A 191 2.83 -5.60 8.60
CA LEU A 191 1.84 -6.66 8.59
C LEU A 191 1.86 -7.41 7.25
N SER A 192 2.00 -6.71 6.13
CA SER A 192 2.10 -7.33 4.80
C SER A 192 3.33 -8.22 4.66
N VAL A 193 4.49 -7.79 5.16
CA VAL A 193 5.73 -8.60 5.15
C VAL A 193 5.61 -9.82 6.06
N LEU A 194 5.00 -9.67 7.24
CA LEU A 194 4.78 -10.78 8.18
C LEU A 194 3.78 -11.80 7.64
N LEU A 195 2.71 -11.35 6.98
CA LEU A 195 1.66 -12.23 6.46
C LEU A 195 2.04 -12.90 5.13
N ALA A 196 2.85 -12.25 4.29
CA ALA A 196 3.28 -12.79 2.99
C ALA A 196 3.80 -14.24 3.03
N PRO A 197 4.74 -14.63 3.92
CA PRO A 197 5.23 -16.01 3.98
C PRO A 197 4.14 -17.01 4.43
N HIS A 198 3.21 -16.58 5.29
CA HIS A 198 2.12 -17.44 5.76
C HIS A 198 1.10 -17.76 4.66
N PHE A 199 0.88 -16.86 3.70
CA PHE A 199 0.01 -17.16 2.55
C PHE A 199 0.56 -18.24 1.62
N GLY A 200 1.89 -18.35 1.47
CA GLY A 200 2.51 -19.43 0.70
C GLY A 200 2.35 -20.81 1.34
N GLU A 201 2.35 -20.86 2.68
CA GLU A 201 2.11 -22.11 3.43
C GLU A 201 0.62 -22.43 3.55
N LEU A 202 -0.29 -21.47 3.44
CA LEU A 202 -1.74 -21.72 3.49
C LEU A 202 -2.22 -22.68 2.41
N GLU A 203 -1.65 -22.63 1.20
CA GLU A 203 -2.00 -23.60 0.14
C GLU A 203 -1.50 -25.01 0.49
N ARG A 204 -0.33 -25.14 1.13
CA ARG A 204 0.15 -26.43 1.64
C ARG A 204 -0.72 -26.93 2.79
N VAL A 205 -1.04 -26.08 3.75
CA VAL A 205 -1.92 -26.41 4.89
C VAL A 205 -3.30 -26.80 4.39
N TYR A 206 -3.89 -26.05 3.46
CA TYR A 206 -5.19 -26.37 2.87
C TYR A 206 -5.15 -27.66 2.05
N ARG A 207 -4.05 -27.92 1.33
CA ARG A 207 -3.85 -29.19 0.62
C ARG A 207 -3.70 -30.38 1.56
N VAL A 208 -3.00 -30.21 2.69
CA VAL A 208 -2.87 -31.23 3.75
C VAL A 208 -4.22 -31.45 4.45
N ALA A 209 -4.94 -30.38 4.78
CA ALA A 209 -6.29 -30.47 5.33
C ALA A 209 -7.27 -31.15 4.36
N ARG A 210 -7.16 -30.88 3.05
CA ARG A 210 -7.99 -31.51 2.01
C ARG A 210 -7.65 -32.98 1.77
N HIS A 211 -6.40 -33.38 2.01
CA HIS A 211 -6.00 -34.79 1.97
C HIS A 211 -6.39 -35.52 3.27
N GLY A 212 -6.35 -34.85 4.42
CA GLY A 212 -6.89 -35.36 5.69
C GLY A 212 -8.43 -35.40 5.73
N SER A 213 -9.12 -34.57 4.93
CA SER A 213 -10.58 -34.49 4.91
C SER A 213 -11.24 -35.50 3.99
N LYS A 214 -10.50 -36.42 3.34
CA LYS A 214 -11.14 -37.57 2.67
C LYS A 214 -11.79 -38.54 3.68
N GLU A 215 -11.51 -38.41 4.98
CA GLU A 215 -12.20 -39.14 6.06
C GLU A 215 -13.08 -38.28 6.97
N SER A 216 -13.15 -36.96 6.78
CA SER A 216 -14.01 -36.10 7.62
C SER A 216 -14.64 -34.97 6.79
N ILE A 217 -15.73 -35.31 6.10
CA ILE A 217 -16.65 -34.33 5.56
C ILE A 217 -17.44 -33.75 6.73
N GLY A 218 -17.01 -32.57 7.19
CA GLY A 218 -17.84 -31.49 7.70
C GLY A 218 -18.80 -31.82 8.84
N ASN A 219 -18.30 -31.82 10.08
CA ASN A 219 -19.18 -31.71 11.24
C ASN A 219 -19.56 -30.22 11.44
N ALA A 220 -20.80 -29.86 11.13
CA ALA A 220 -21.38 -28.52 11.33
C ALA A 220 -21.20 -27.99 12.77
N SER A 221 -20.99 -28.90 13.73
CA SER A 221 -20.61 -28.63 15.11
C SER A 221 -19.32 -27.81 15.26
N GLU A 222 -18.28 -28.08 14.46
CA GLU A 222 -16.98 -27.41 14.56
C GLU A 222 -17.03 -25.97 14.00
N ALA A 223 -17.73 -25.78 12.88
CA ALA A 223 -17.99 -24.45 12.33
C ALA A 223 -18.80 -23.59 13.31
N MET A 224 -19.74 -24.20 14.03
CA MET A 224 -20.56 -23.52 15.05
C MET A 224 -19.73 -23.17 16.30
N THR A 225 -18.77 -24.00 16.70
CA THR A 225 -17.88 -23.70 17.84
C THR A 225 -16.92 -22.57 17.51
N VAL A 226 -16.32 -22.57 16.32
CA VAL A 226 -15.44 -21.47 15.87
C VAL A 226 -16.23 -20.16 15.73
N GLY A 227 -17.46 -20.23 15.21
CA GLY A 227 -18.37 -19.09 15.15
C GLY A 227 -18.70 -18.51 16.53
N MET A 228 -19.01 -19.36 17.51
CA MET A 228 -19.28 -18.96 18.89
C MET A 228 -18.07 -18.30 19.57
N ILE A 229 -16.87 -18.83 19.36
CA ILE A 229 -15.63 -18.25 19.92
C ILE A 229 -15.37 -16.85 19.35
N LEU A 230 -15.59 -16.65 18.04
CA LEU A 230 -15.43 -15.35 17.40
C LEU A 230 -16.46 -14.32 17.91
N VAL A 231 -17.72 -14.72 18.07
CA VAL A 231 -18.78 -13.86 18.62
C VAL A 231 -18.49 -13.48 20.06
N LEU A 232 -18.10 -14.44 20.91
CA LEU A 232 -17.74 -14.16 22.30
C LEU A 232 -16.56 -13.20 22.39
N SER A 233 -15.50 -13.42 21.60
CA SER A 233 -14.33 -12.54 21.57
C SER A 233 -14.69 -11.11 21.16
N PHE A 234 -15.61 -10.96 20.18
CA PHE A 234 -16.09 -9.66 19.72
C PHE A 234 -16.95 -8.94 20.78
N VAL A 235 -17.87 -9.66 21.42
CA VAL A 235 -18.76 -9.10 22.46
C VAL A 235 -17.97 -8.70 23.70
N THR A 236 -17.04 -9.55 24.16
CA THR A 236 -16.19 -9.24 25.32
C THR A 236 -15.32 -8.01 25.05
N GLY A 237 -14.75 -7.87 23.84
CA GLY A 237 -14.01 -6.67 23.45
C GLY A 237 -14.87 -5.41 23.42
N PHE A 238 -16.12 -5.50 22.96
CA PHE A 238 -17.05 -4.37 22.90
C PHE A 238 -17.52 -3.92 24.30
N VAL A 239 -17.80 -4.87 25.20
CA VAL A 239 -18.26 -4.60 26.58
C VAL A 239 -17.14 -4.01 27.43
N LEU A 240 -15.90 -4.51 27.30
CA LEU A 240 -14.73 -3.95 27.99
C LEU A 240 -14.44 -2.51 27.56
N LYS A 241 -14.65 -2.17 26.28
CA LYS A 241 -14.49 -0.80 25.79
C LYS A 241 -15.59 0.14 26.33
N ARG A 242 -16.84 -0.35 26.43
CA ARG A 242 -17.98 0.44 26.91
C ARG A 242 -17.94 0.71 28.42
N THR A 243 -17.39 -0.21 29.20
CA THR A 243 -17.24 -0.05 30.67
C THR A 243 -16.08 0.86 31.05
N ARG A 244 -15.02 0.92 30.23
CA ARG A 244 -13.87 1.80 30.46
C ARG A 244 -14.08 3.26 30.04
N GLY A 245 -15.06 3.53 29.17
CA GLY A 245 -15.46 4.90 28.79
C GLY A 245 -16.51 5.56 29.69
N ARG A 246 -16.85 4.94 30.83
CA ARG A 246 -17.84 5.42 31.81
C ARG A 246 -17.25 5.70 33.21
N ARG A 247 -15.92 5.62 33.36
CA ARG A 247 -15.18 6.06 34.56
C ARG A 247 -14.35 7.27 34.22
#